data_AF-A0A2Z6NE21-F1
#
_entry.id   AF-A0A2Z6NE21-F1
#
_cell.length_a   1.000
_cell.length_b   1.000
_cell.length_c   1.000
_cell.angle_alpha   90.00
_cell.angle_beta   90.00
_cell.angle_gamma   90.00
#
_symmetry.space_group_name_H-M   'P 1'
#
loop_
_entity.id
_entity.type
_entity.pdbx_description
1 polymer ?
#
loop_
_entity_poly.entity_id
_entity_poly.type
_entity_poly.pdbx_seq_one_letter_code
_entity_poly.pdbx_strand_id
1 'polypeptide(L)'
;MSPCRRIAKYQEANPGVYTIITFPFLFAVMFGDWGHGICLLLATLYFIINEKKIYSQKLGDILEMVFGGRYIIMMMTLFSIYTGLIYNEFFSIPFELFGPTAYECRDPSCRHQFVPQMIFLNSLFGYLSLLIVVKWCTGSQADLYHVMIYMFLSPTDDLGENQLFVGQKSFQVTLLLLALIAVPWMLLPKPFLLKKQHEKRHKCQSYSLLNSGEDPLESESHSIHIDHKEFDFSEIFVHQLIHTIEFVLGAVSNTASYLRLWAL
;
A
#
# COMPACT_ATOMS: atom_id res chain seq x y z
N MET A 1 16.58 -24.95 13.17
CA MET A 1 16.22 -25.97 12.16
C MET A 1 14.70 -26.17 12.20
N SER A 2 13.94 -25.22 11.67
CA SER A 2 12.48 -25.28 11.60
C SER A 2 12.07 -26.39 10.61
N PRO A 3 11.00 -27.15 10.88
CA PRO A 3 10.74 -28.40 10.18
C PRO A 3 10.20 -28.12 8.77
N CYS A 4 11.01 -28.39 7.74
CA CYS A 4 10.44 -28.73 6.43
C CYS A 4 9.45 -29.89 6.66
N ARG A 5 8.22 -29.68 6.18
CA ARG A 5 7.02 -30.51 6.42
C ARG A 5 7.31 -32.02 6.36
N ARG A 6 6.63 -32.78 7.24
CA ARG A 6 6.71 -34.24 7.44
C ARG A 6 7.06 -35.02 6.16
N ILE A 7 8.06 -35.89 6.23
CA ILE A 7 8.49 -36.76 5.12
C ILE A 7 7.29 -37.60 4.65
N ALA A 8 7.01 -37.54 3.34
CA ALA A 8 5.90 -38.27 2.71
C ALA A 8 6.09 -39.79 2.87
N LYS A 9 4.99 -40.52 3.06
CA LYS A 9 5.03 -41.99 3.13
C LYS A 9 5.38 -42.60 1.77
N TYR A 10 5.90 -43.82 1.80
CA TYR A 10 6.19 -44.57 0.59
C TYR A 10 4.91 -44.73 -0.26
N GLN A 11 4.97 -44.36 -1.54
CA GLN A 11 3.84 -44.26 -2.49
C GLN A 11 2.79 -43.15 -2.25
N GLU A 12 3.05 -42.20 -1.34
CA GLU A 12 2.21 -41.01 -1.21
C GLU A 12 2.56 -39.99 -2.32
N ALA A 13 1.55 -39.33 -2.89
CA ALA A 13 1.75 -38.35 -3.95
C ALA A 13 2.57 -37.16 -3.44
N ASN A 14 3.62 -36.77 -4.17
CA ASN A 14 4.50 -35.68 -3.75
C ASN A 14 3.78 -34.31 -3.89
N PRO A 15 3.47 -33.60 -2.79
CA PRO A 15 2.81 -32.30 -2.85
C PRO A 15 3.73 -31.20 -3.42
N GLY A 16 5.05 -31.42 -3.43
CA GLY A 16 6.04 -30.46 -3.93
C GLY A 16 5.81 -30.07 -5.39
N VAL A 17 5.36 -31.00 -6.23
CA VAL A 17 5.13 -30.75 -7.66
C VAL A 17 4.08 -29.66 -7.88
N TYR A 18 2.99 -29.71 -7.11
CA TYR A 18 1.96 -28.67 -7.14
C TYR A 18 2.45 -27.37 -6.51
N THR A 19 3.20 -27.49 -5.40
CA THR A 19 3.70 -26.36 -4.63
C THR A 19 4.66 -25.49 -5.44
N ILE A 20 5.43 -26.06 -6.37
CA ILE A 20 6.36 -25.31 -7.24
C ILE A 20 5.65 -24.22 -8.06
N ILE A 21 4.37 -24.41 -8.40
CA ILE A 21 3.59 -23.43 -9.18
C ILE A 21 2.62 -22.66 -8.28
N THR A 22 1.90 -23.35 -7.40
CA THR A 22 0.85 -22.72 -6.60
C THR A 22 1.41 -21.75 -5.56
N PHE A 23 2.57 -22.03 -4.97
CA PHE A 23 3.16 -21.14 -3.98
C PHE A 23 3.61 -19.81 -4.60
N PRO A 24 4.41 -19.78 -5.69
CA PRO A 24 4.74 -18.53 -6.37
C PRO A 24 3.53 -17.76 -6.90
N PHE A 25 2.50 -18.46 -7.38
CA PHE A 25 1.27 -17.84 -7.85
C PHE A 25 0.48 -17.17 -6.71
N LEU A 26 0.30 -17.85 -5.57
CA LEU A 26 -0.36 -17.26 -4.40
C LEU A 26 0.42 -16.05 -3.86
N PHE A 27 1.75 -16.13 -3.86
CA PHE A 27 2.59 -14.98 -3.53
C PHE A 27 2.36 -13.81 -4.49
N ALA A 28 2.29 -14.08 -5.80
CA ALA A 28 2.09 -13.06 -6.82
C ALA A 28 0.73 -12.36 -6.72
N VAL A 29 -0.34 -13.09 -6.35
CA VAL A 29 -1.65 -12.49 -6.09
C VAL A 29 -1.58 -11.50 -4.91
N MET A 30 -0.75 -11.80 -3.91
CA MET A 30 -0.59 -10.94 -2.74
C MET A 30 0.35 -9.74 -2.97
N PHE A 31 1.40 -9.92 -3.77
CA PHE A 31 2.44 -8.91 -4.01
C PHE A 31 2.23 -8.12 -5.30
N GLY A 32 1.10 -8.31 -6.00
CA GLY A 32 0.82 -7.94 -7.40
C GLY A 32 1.09 -6.49 -7.84
N ASP A 33 2.37 -6.11 -7.87
CA ASP A 33 2.92 -4.87 -8.40
C ASP A 33 4.03 -5.27 -9.37
N TRP A 34 3.82 -4.96 -10.66
CA TRP A 34 4.78 -5.34 -11.68
C TRP A 34 6.04 -4.47 -11.65
N GLY A 35 6.01 -3.27 -11.06
CA GLY A 35 7.19 -2.43 -10.83
C GLY A 35 8.14 -3.05 -9.80
N HIS A 36 7.64 -3.40 -8.62
CA HIS A 36 8.42 -4.15 -7.63
C HIS A 36 8.84 -5.53 -8.16
N GLY A 37 7.96 -6.19 -8.91
CA GLY A 37 8.25 -7.44 -9.61
C GLY A 37 9.46 -7.34 -10.54
N ILE A 38 9.57 -6.26 -11.33
CA ILE A 38 10.72 -6.01 -12.22
C ILE A 38 12.01 -5.79 -11.41
N CYS A 39 11.98 -5.02 -10.32
CA CYS A 39 13.15 -4.81 -9.47
C CYS A 39 13.66 -6.14 -8.87
N LEU A 40 12.75 -6.96 -8.35
CA LEU A 40 13.08 -8.28 -7.79
C LEU A 40 13.54 -9.26 -8.87
N LEU A 41 12.96 -9.19 -10.08
CA LEU A 41 13.39 -9.99 -11.23
C LEU A 41 14.85 -9.67 -11.60
N LEU A 42 15.22 -8.39 -11.70
CA LEU A 42 16.59 -7.96 -12.00
C LEU A 42 17.58 -8.40 -10.92
N ALA A 43 17.22 -8.25 -9.64
CA ALA A 43 18.05 -8.73 -8.54
C ALA A 43 18.26 -10.26 -8.60
N THR A 44 17.20 -11.01 -8.87
CA THR A 44 17.26 -12.47 -8.99
C THR A 44 18.09 -12.91 -10.20
N LEU A 45 17.95 -12.24 -11.34
CA LEU A 45 18.74 -12.49 -12.54
C LEU A 45 20.23 -12.26 -12.28
N TYR A 46 20.58 -11.20 -11.55
CA TYR A 46 21.96 -10.92 -11.15
C TYR A 46 22.55 -12.06 -10.29
N PHE A 47 21.78 -12.61 -9.35
CA PHE A 47 22.19 -13.75 -8.53
C PHE A 47 22.38 -15.03 -9.37
N ILE A 48 21.52 -15.27 -10.36
CA ILE A 48 21.61 -16.44 -11.24
C ILE A 48 22.84 -16.31 -12.17
N ILE A 49 23.08 -15.15 -12.77
CA ILE A 49 24.23 -14.93 -13.66
C ILE A 49 25.57 -15.11 -12.93
N ASN A 50 25.64 -14.66 -11.67
CA ASN A 50 26.87 -14.74 -10.87
C ASN A 50 26.98 -16.04 -10.06
N GLU A 51 26.18 -17.08 -10.36
CA GLU A 51 26.12 -18.31 -9.55
C GLU A 51 27.48 -18.95 -9.31
N LYS A 52 28.36 -18.98 -10.33
CA LYS A 52 29.69 -19.62 -10.24
C LYS A 52 30.65 -18.86 -9.34
N LYS A 53 30.52 -17.53 -9.30
CA LYS A 53 31.36 -16.65 -8.48
C LYS A 53 30.90 -16.68 -7.02
N ILE A 54 29.58 -16.74 -6.81
CA ILE A 54 28.94 -16.73 -5.49
C ILE A 54 29.06 -18.11 -4.82
N TYR A 55 28.98 -19.21 -5.58
CA TYR A 55 29.16 -20.58 -5.06
C TYR A 55 30.52 -20.80 -4.37
N SER A 56 31.57 -20.08 -4.80
CA SER A 56 32.91 -20.21 -4.22
C SER A 56 33.11 -19.42 -2.93
N GLN A 57 32.15 -18.58 -2.51
CA GLN A 57 32.23 -17.79 -1.29
C GLN A 57 31.38 -18.43 -0.17
N LYS A 58 31.88 -18.43 1.07
CA LYS A 58 31.07 -18.79 2.23
C LYS A 58 30.03 -17.70 2.45
N LEU A 59 28.79 -18.00 2.08
CA LEU A 59 27.64 -17.15 2.27
C LEU A 59 27.07 -17.34 3.67
N GLY A 60 26.53 -16.27 4.26
CA GLY A 60 25.79 -16.37 5.52
C GLY A 60 24.47 -17.13 5.36
N ASP A 61 23.94 -17.65 6.47
CA ASP A 61 22.77 -18.55 6.53
C ASP A 61 21.55 -18.10 5.71
N ILE A 62 21.29 -16.79 5.66
CA ILE A 62 20.15 -16.21 4.92
C ILE A 62 20.39 -16.27 3.40
N LEU A 63 21.60 -15.96 2.95
CA LEU A 63 21.93 -15.91 1.53
C LEU A 63 22.04 -17.33 0.95
N GLU A 64 22.42 -18.31 1.78
CA GLU A 64 22.35 -19.74 1.42
C GLU A 64 20.91 -20.20 1.18
N MET A 65 19.95 -19.81 2.04
CA MET A 65 18.54 -20.10 1.85
C MET A 65 17.99 -19.47 0.55
N VAL A 66 18.31 -18.20 0.31
CA VAL A 66 17.92 -17.47 -0.91
C VAL A 66 18.52 -18.11 -2.16
N PHE A 67 19.79 -18.51 -2.12
CA PHE A 67 20.47 -19.18 -3.22
C PHE A 67 19.92 -20.58 -3.51
N GLY A 68 19.51 -21.32 -2.48
CA GLY A 68 18.78 -22.58 -2.61
C GLY A 68 17.39 -22.40 -3.25
N GLY A 69 16.73 -21.28 -2.96
CA GLY A 69 15.42 -20.91 -3.49
C GLY A 69 15.42 -20.16 -4.83
N ARG A 70 16.57 -19.99 -5.51
CA ARG A 70 16.72 -19.08 -6.67
C ARG A 70 15.67 -19.23 -7.76
N TYR A 71 15.29 -20.46 -8.12
CA TYR A 71 14.28 -20.70 -9.15
C TYR A 71 12.86 -20.42 -8.66
N ILE A 72 12.59 -20.61 -7.37
CA ILE A 72 11.30 -20.28 -6.75
C ILE A 72 11.12 -18.77 -6.74
N ILE A 73 12.16 -18.02 -6.36
CA ILE A 73 12.14 -16.54 -6.37
C ILE A 73 11.95 -16.01 -7.78
N MET A 74 12.62 -16.60 -8.77
CA MET A 74 12.42 -16.24 -10.18
C MET A 74 10.96 -16.43 -10.61
N MET A 75 10.35 -17.56 -10.26
CA MET A 75 8.93 -17.82 -10.55
C MET A 75 7.99 -16.86 -9.82
N MET A 76 8.30 -16.50 -8.57
CA MET A 76 7.53 -15.52 -7.78
C MET A 76 7.51 -14.15 -8.48
N THR A 77 8.66 -13.70 -8.98
CA THR A 77 8.77 -12.40 -9.67
C THR A 77 8.06 -12.40 -11.02
N LEU A 78 8.14 -13.49 -11.79
CA LEU A 78 7.42 -13.60 -13.06
C LEU A 78 5.91 -13.58 -12.89
N PHE A 79 5.38 -14.34 -11.92
CA PHE A 79 3.95 -14.30 -11.64
C PHE A 79 3.51 -12.97 -11.06
N SER A 80 4.33 -12.31 -10.24
CA SER A 80 4.02 -10.98 -9.69
C SER A 80 3.97 -9.89 -10.76
N ILE A 81 4.82 -9.98 -11.80
CA ILE A 81 4.72 -9.10 -12.98
C ILE A 81 3.42 -9.39 -13.74
N TYR A 82 3.06 -10.66 -13.92
CA TYR A 82 1.82 -11.05 -14.58
C TYR A 82 0.57 -10.55 -13.84
N THR A 83 0.48 -10.78 -12.53
CA THR A 83 -0.65 -10.31 -11.72
C THR A 83 -0.66 -8.79 -11.59
N GLY A 84 0.50 -8.14 -11.46
CA GLY A 84 0.60 -6.68 -11.40
C GLY A 84 0.19 -5.99 -12.70
N LEU A 85 0.42 -6.61 -13.86
CA LEU A 85 -0.11 -6.14 -15.14
C LEU A 85 -1.63 -6.30 -15.23
N ILE A 86 -2.20 -7.38 -14.67
CA ILE A 86 -3.65 -7.58 -14.58
C ILE A 86 -4.29 -6.55 -13.64
N TYR A 87 -3.66 -6.27 -12.51
CA TYR A 87 -4.11 -5.26 -11.55
C TYR A 87 -3.88 -3.83 -12.05
N ASN A 88 -3.04 -3.67 -13.08
CA ASN A 88 -2.67 -2.40 -13.65
C ASN A 88 -2.11 -1.42 -12.60
N GLU A 89 -1.31 -1.94 -11.67
CA GLU A 89 -0.68 -1.16 -10.61
C GLU A 89 0.82 -1.06 -10.85
N PHE A 90 1.30 0.12 -11.25
CA PHE A 90 2.71 0.44 -11.37
C PHE A 90 3.13 1.37 -10.23
N PHE A 91 3.84 0.87 -9.22
CA PHE A 91 4.25 1.68 -8.05
C PHE A 91 3.08 2.50 -7.48
N SER A 92 1.95 1.84 -7.28
CA SER A 92 0.70 2.43 -6.79
C SER A 92 0.05 3.49 -7.69
N ILE A 93 0.46 3.58 -8.96
CA ILE A 93 -0.11 4.46 -9.98
C ILE A 93 -0.75 3.59 -11.09
N PRO A 94 -2.02 3.85 -11.47
CA PRO A 94 -2.64 3.14 -12.58
C PRO A 94 -2.02 3.57 -13.91
N PHE A 95 -1.66 2.61 -14.77
CA PHE A 95 -1.08 2.88 -16.09
C PHE A 95 -2.17 2.79 -17.17
N GLU A 96 -2.32 3.80 -18.03
CA GLU A 96 -3.33 3.77 -19.10
C GLU A 96 -2.81 3.01 -20.32
N LEU A 97 -2.60 1.68 -20.19
CA LEU A 97 -1.99 0.87 -21.25
C LEU A 97 -2.90 0.67 -22.49
N PHE A 98 -4.22 0.76 -22.31
CA PHE A 98 -5.23 0.51 -23.36
C PHE A 98 -6.20 1.69 -23.60
N GLY A 99 -5.83 2.90 -23.17
CA GLY A 99 -6.66 4.11 -23.27
C GLY A 99 -7.49 4.42 -22.01
N PRO A 100 -8.21 5.55 -21.98
CA PRO A 100 -9.01 5.94 -20.82
C PRO A 100 -10.14 4.94 -20.59
N THR A 101 -10.27 4.46 -19.36
CA THR A 101 -11.25 3.44 -18.98
C THR A 101 -12.65 4.05 -18.88
N ALA A 102 -13.69 3.23 -19.12
CA ALA A 102 -15.10 3.61 -18.94
C ALA A 102 -15.48 3.85 -17.46
N TYR A 103 -14.57 3.58 -16.53
CA TYR A 103 -14.71 3.86 -15.10
C TYR A 103 -14.06 5.20 -14.77
N GLU A 104 -14.61 6.28 -15.33
CA GLU A 104 -14.30 7.62 -14.83
C GLU A 104 -14.77 7.69 -13.36
N CYS A 105 -13.83 7.93 -12.44
CA CYS A 105 -14.18 8.40 -11.11
C CYS A 105 -14.83 9.78 -11.28
N ARG A 106 -16.16 9.79 -11.39
CA ARG A 106 -16.99 10.98 -11.61
C ARG A 106 -16.87 11.99 -10.48
N ASP A 107 -16.40 11.55 -9.30
CA ASP A 107 -16.14 12.40 -8.16
C ASP A 107 -14.64 12.67 -7.93
N PRO A 108 -14.21 13.95 -7.82
CA PRO A 108 -12.82 14.29 -7.51
C PRO A 108 -12.35 13.73 -6.16
N SER A 109 -13.26 13.38 -5.24
CA SER A 109 -12.92 12.75 -3.94
C SER A 109 -12.20 11.40 -4.07
N CYS A 110 -12.44 10.63 -5.13
CA CYS A 110 -11.84 9.31 -5.36
C CYS A 110 -10.30 9.41 -5.45
N ARG A 111 -9.79 10.35 -6.25
CA ARG A 111 -8.33 10.60 -6.33
C ARG A 111 -7.74 11.09 -5.01
N HIS A 112 -8.48 11.92 -4.26
CA HIS A 112 -7.99 12.48 -3.00
C HIS A 112 -7.95 11.46 -1.86
N GLN A 113 -8.67 10.34 -1.97
CA GLN A 113 -8.66 9.26 -0.98
C GLN A 113 -7.66 8.15 -1.36
N PHE A 114 -7.56 7.80 -2.64
CA PHE A 114 -6.65 6.75 -3.13
C PHE A 114 -5.17 7.16 -3.04
N VAL A 115 -4.82 8.38 -3.46
CA VAL A 115 -3.42 8.83 -3.52
C VAL A 115 -2.74 8.84 -2.13
N PRO A 116 -3.35 9.38 -1.06
CA PRO A 116 -2.75 9.34 0.27
C PRO A 116 -2.66 7.93 0.85
N GLN A 117 -3.67 7.08 0.60
CA GLN A 117 -3.64 5.68 1.04
C GLN A 117 -2.44 4.94 0.45
N MET A 118 -2.18 5.16 -0.84
CA MET A 118 -1.04 4.58 -1.54
C MET A 118 0.31 5.13 -1.07
N ILE A 119 0.41 6.45 -0.88
CA ILE A 119 1.63 7.09 -0.34
C ILE A 119 1.94 6.53 1.05
N PHE A 120 0.92 6.44 1.92
CA PHE A 120 1.07 5.89 3.26
C PHE A 120 1.52 4.43 3.25
N LEU A 121 0.85 3.57 2.47
CA LEU A 121 1.18 2.14 2.38
C LEU A 121 2.60 1.92 1.84
N ASN A 122 2.97 2.61 0.76
CA ASN A 122 4.29 2.50 0.15
C ASN A 122 5.40 3.05 1.07
N SER A 123 5.11 4.11 1.84
CA SER A 123 6.09 4.70 2.74
C SER A 123 6.52 3.78 3.89
N LEU A 124 5.61 2.94 4.40
CA LEU A 124 5.88 2.05 5.52
C LEU A 124 6.27 0.65 5.05
N PHE A 125 5.43 0.02 4.23
CA PHE A 125 5.62 -1.36 3.81
C PHE A 125 6.55 -1.49 2.61
N GLY A 126 6.50 -0.53 1.68
CA GLY A 126 7.45 -0.45 0.57
C GLY A 126 8.88 -0.19 1.06
N TYR A 127 9.06 0.67 2.07
CA TYR A 127 10.37 0.87 2.69
C TYR A 127 10.89 -0.42 3.37
N LEU A 128 10.04 -1.14 4.11
CA LEU A 128 10.40 -2.43 4.71
C LEU A 128 10.82 -3.45 3.64
N SER A 129 10.07 -3.58 2.55
CA SER A 129 10.38 -4.53 1.47
C SER A 129 11.71 -4.18 0.78
N LEU A 130 11.96 -2.90 0.51
CA LEU A 130 13.23 -2.43 -0.03
C LEU A 130 14.41 -2.72 0.90
N LEU A 131 14.25 -2.51 2.22
CA LEU A 131 15.30 -2.84 3.19
C LEU A 131 15.65 -4.34 3.20
N ILE A 132 14.67 -5.23 3.01
CA ILE A 132 14.91 -6.68 2.90
C ILE A 132 15.79 -6.98 1.68
N VAL A 133 15.47 -6.40 0.52
CA VAL A 133 16.24 -6.56 -0.71
C VAL A 133 17.66 -6.01 -0.55
N VAL A 134 17.82 -4.82 0.01
CA VAL A 134 19.14 -4.20 0.25
C VAL A 134 19.95 -5.03 1.25
N LYS A 135 19.32 -5.56 2.30
CA LYS A 135 19.98 -6.49 3.24
C LYS A 135 20.53 -7.70 2.50
N TRP A 136 19.77 -8.27 1.57
CA TRP A 136 20.18 -9.44 0.79
C TRP A 136 21.30 -9.12 -0.20
N CYS A 137 21.29 -7.96 -0.84
CA CYS A 137 22.35 -7.54 -1.75
C CYS A 137 23.68 -7.27 -1.03
N THR A 138 23.61 -6.74 0.20
CA THR A 138 24.79 -6.28 0.94
C THR A 138 25.33 -7.33 1.91
N GLY A 139 24.51 -8.32 2.29
CA GLY A 139 24.89 -9.37 3.25
C GLY A 139 25.08 -8.86 4.69
N SER A 140 24.56 -7.68 5.01
CA SER A 140 24.73 -7.03 6.33
C SER A 140 23.88 -7.71 7.42
N GLN A 141 24.40 -7.74 8.66
CA GLN A 141 23.73 -8.31 9.84
C GLN A 141 22.68 -7.38 10.47
N ALA A 142 22.40 -6.22 9.86
CA ALA A 142 21.50 -5.21 10.42
C ALA A 142 20.10 -5.75 10.76
N ASP A 143 19.56 -5.31 11.89
CA ASP A 143 18.25 -5.70 12.40
C ASP A 143 17.13 -4.82 11.84
N LEU A 144 16.37 -5.32 10.86
CA LEU A 144 15.36 -4.53 10.14
C LEU A 144 14.21 -4.06 11.03
N TYR A 145 13.85 -4.85 12.04
CA TYR A 145 12.81 -4.48 13.00
C TYR A 145 13.26 -3.32 13.90
N HIS A 146 14.53 -3.28 14.33
CA HIS A 146 15.08 -2.13 15.02
C HIS A 146 15.01 -0.88 14.14
N VAL A 147 15.42 -0.97 12.87
CA VAL A 147 15.31 0.16 11.92
C VAL A 147 13.87 0.66 11.80
N MET A 148 12.90 -0.26 11.71
CA MET A 148 11.48 0.09 11.52
C MET A 148 10.83 0.67 12.78
N ILE A 149 11.21 0.23 13.99
CA ILE A 149 10.72 0.80 15.25
C ILE A 149 11.33 2.19 15.47
N TYR A 150 12.63 2.33 15.29
CA TYR A 150 13.33 3.61 15.46
C TYR A 150 12.94 4.65 14.40
N MET A 151 12.39 4.22 13.25
CA MET A 151 11.77 5.12 12.28
C MET A 151 10.63 5.95 12.85
N PHE A 152 9.83 5.39 13.76
CA PHE A 152 8.71 6.11 14.37
C PHE A 152 9.08 6.76 15.72
N LEU A 153 9.98 6.14 16.49
CA LEU A 153 10.34 6.66 17.82
C LEU A 153 11.37 7.79 17.77
N SER A 154 12.42 7.66 16.95
CA SER A 154 13.54 8.62 16.87
C SER A 154 14.22 8.57 15.49
N PRO A 155 13.68 9.28 14.47
CA PRO A 155 14.18 9.17 13.10
C PRO A 155 15.55 9.82 12.84
N THR A 156 16.07 10.60 13.79
CA THR A 156 17.32 11.37 13.66
C THR A 156 18.53 10.74 14.33
N ASP A 157 18.34 9.69 15.12
CA ASP A 157 19.43 9.04 15.85
C ASP A 157 20.37 8.28 14.91
N ASP A 158 21.66 8.22 15.26
CA ASP A 158 22.64 7.43 14.52
C ASP A 158 22.40 5.94 14.76
N LEU A 159 22.01 5.22 13.70
CA LEU A 159 21.75 3.77 13.75
C LEU A 159 23.01 2.91 13.92
N GLY A 160 24.21 3.50 14.03
CA GLY A 160 25.47 2.81 14.30
C GLY A 160 25.68 1.61 13.36
N GLU A 161 25.82 0.42 13.94
CA GLU A 161 25.98 -0.88 13.25
C GLU A 161 24.80 -1.27 12.34
N ASN A 162 23.63 -0.62 12.47
CA ASN A 162 22.42 -0.93 11.69
C ASN A 162 22.22 -0.02 10.46
N GLN A 163 23.22 0.77 10.06
CA GLN A 163 23.14 1.59 8.86
C GLN A 163 23.31 0.72 7.59
N LEU A 164 22.24 0.50 6.82
CA LEU A 164 22.27 -0.30 5.59
C LEU A 164 22.80 0.49 4.38
N PHE A 165 22.61 1.81 4.33
CA PHE A 165 23.01 2.62 3.18
C PHE A 165 23.39 4.06 3.56
N VAL A 166 24.23 4.68 2.73
CA VAL A 166 24.62 6.09 2.87
C VAL A 166 23.40 6.97 2.57
N GLY A 167 23.01 7.84 3.50
CA GLY A 167 21.85 8.73 3.36
C GLY A 167 20.52 8.19 3.91
N GLN A 168 20.54 7.05 4.62
CA GLN A 168 19.36 6.41 5.22
C GLN A 168 18.50 7.36 6.06
N LYS A 169 19.13 8.21 6.87
CA LYS A 169 18.42 9.21 7.70
C LYS A 169 17.55 10.15 6.87
N SER A 170 18.08 10.67 5.76
CA SER A 170 17.35 11.62 4.91
C SER A 170 16.14 10.97 4.25
N PHE A 171 16.29 9.74 3.77
CA PHE A 171 15.20 8.98 3.16
C PHE A 171 14.11 8.65 4.19
N GLN A 172 14.51 8.19 5.37
CA GLN A 172 13.61 7.78 6.45
C GLN A 172 12.76 8.96 6.97
N VAL A 173 13.37 10.14 7.17
CA VAL A 173 12.66 11.36 7.56
C VAL A 173 11.69 11.82 6.46
N THR A 174 12.12 11.75 5.18
CA THR A 174 11.27 12.16 4.05
C THR A 174 10.03 11.26 3.91
N LEU A 175 10.22 9.95 4.04
CA LEU A 175 9.13 8.96 4.03
C LEU A 175 8.17 9.15 5.19
N LEU A 176 8.68 9.39 6.40
CA LEU A 176 7.85 9.66 7.57
C LEU A 176 7.02 10.94 7.41
N LEU A 177 7.61 12.02 6.88
CA LEU A 177 6.88 13.27 6.62
C LEU A 177 5.77 13.08 5.58
N LEU A 178 6.04 12.33 4.51
CA LEU A 178 5.02 11.96 3.50
C LEU A 178 3.88 11.15 4.13
N ALA A 179 4.19 10.18 4.99
CA ALA A 179 3.19 9.38 5.71
C ALA A 179 2.34 10.24 6.65
N LEU A 180 2.97 11.19 7.36
CA LEU A 180 2.29 12.08 8.31
C LEU A 180 1.39 13.08 7.58
N ILE A 181 1.81 13.61 6.43
CA ILE A 181 0.99 14.50 5.58
C ILE A 181 -0.17 13.75 4.91
N ALA A 182 0.00 12.46 4.61
CA ALA A 182 -1.05 11.64 4.00
C ALA A 182 -2.28 11.46 4.93
N VAL A 183 -2.10 11.45 6.26
CA VAL A 183 -3.19 11.27 7.23
C VAL A 183 -4.18 12.45 7.22
N PRO A 184 -3.75 13.73 7.37
CA PRO A 184 -4.63 14.88 7.19
C PRO A 184 -5.21 14.99 5.77
N TRP A 185 -4.45 14.59 4.74
CA TRP A 185 -4.93 14.60 3.37
C TRP A 185 -6.06 13.59 3.14
N MET A 186 -6.11 12.47 3.85
CA MET A 186 -7.22 11.52 3.75
C MET A 186 -8.48 12.00 4.52
N LEU A 187 -8.30 12.80 5.56
CA LEU A 187 -9.36 13.25 6.46
C LEU A 187 -10.12 14.49 5.94
N LEU A 188 -9.41 15.49 5.42
CA LEU A 188 -9.94 16.85 5.20
C LEU A 188 -10.65 17.10 3.85
N PRO A 189 -10.23 16.53 2.70
CA PRO A 189 -10.78 16.91 1.40
C PRO A 189 -12.27 16.60 1.24
N LYS A 190 -12.70 15.41 1.69
CA LYS A 190 -14.10 14.96 1.55
C LYS A 190 -15.08 15.83 2.35
N PRO A 191 -14.93 16.03 3.68
CA PRO A 191 -15.86 16.86 4.44
C PRO A 191 -15.85 18.32 3.95
N PHE A 192 -14.69 18.84 3.51
CA PHE A 192 -14.58 20.21 3.02
C PHE A 192 -15.17 20.40 1.62
N LEU A 193 -15.03 19.43 0.72
CA LEU A 193 -15.69 19.45 -0.59
C LEU A 193 -17.22 19.42 -0.44
N LEU A 194 -17.72 18.54 0.43
CA LEU A 194 -19.15 18.40 0.71
C LEU A 194 -19.73 19.68 1.34
N LYS A 195 -19.02 20.31 2.27
CA LYS A 195 -19.41 21.62 2.85
C LYS A 195 -19.49 22.70 1.78
N LYS A 196 -18.49 22.79 0.90
CA LYS A 196 -18.44 23.80 -0.18
C LYS A 196 -19.52 23.56 -1.25
N GLN A 197 -19.87 22.31 -1.53
CA GLN A 197 -20.97 21.97 -2.44
C GLN A 197 -22.33 22.27 -1.82
N HIS A 198 -22.50 22.05 -0.51
CA HIS A 198 -23.72 22.36 0.21
C HIS A 198 -23.98 23.87 0.26
N GLU A 199 -22.95 24.68 0.55
CA GLU A 199 -23.07 26.14 0.55
C GLU A 199 -23.42 26.71 -0.84
N LYS A 200 -22.89 26.12 -1.92
CA LYS A 200 -23.24 26.51 -3.29
C LYS A 200 -24.68 26.14 -3.67
N ARG A 201 -25.16 24.97 -3.23
CA ARG A 201 -26.56 24.55 -3.46
C ARG A 201 -27.54 25.45 -2.69
N HIS A 202 -27.23 25.82 -1.45
CA HIS A 202 -28.04 26.77 -0.67
C HIS A 202 -28.11 28.16 -1.29
N LYS A 203 -26.97 28.68 -1.78
CA LYS A 203 -26.96 29.95 -2.53
C LYS A 203 -27.83 29.87 -3.78
N CYS A 204 -27.69 28.83 -4.60
CA CYS A 204 -28.48 28.68 -5.84
C CYS A 204 -29.99 28.53 -5.58
N GLN A 205 -30.37 27.81 -4.52
CA GLN A 205 -31.77 27.61 -4.14
C GLN A 205 -32.41 28.88 -3.55
N SER A 206 -31.64 29.72 -2.85
CA SER A 206 -32.09 31.07 -2.46
C SER A 206 -32.26 32.01 -3.67
N TYR A 207 -31.36 31.95 -4.66
CA TYR A 207 -31.49 32.77 -5.89
C TYR A 207 -32.67 32.35 -6.77
N SER A 208 -33.00 31.05 -6.86
CA SER A 208 -34.17 30.59 -7.61
C SER A 208 -35.50 31.00 -6.96
N LEU A 209 -35.55 31.09 -5.64
CA LEU A 209 -36.76 31.50 -4.90
C LEU A 209 -37.02 33.01 -5.04
N LEU A 210 -35.96 33.83 -5.11
CA LEU A 210 -36.08 35.27 -5.37
C LEU A 210 -36.50 35.61 -6.81
N ASN A 211 -36.24 34.72 -7.78
CA ASN A 211 -36.64 34.91 -9.18
C ASN A 211 -38.08 34.45 -9.48
N SER A 212 -38.81 33.94 -8.49
CA SER A 212 -40.24 33.62 -8.59
C SER A 212 -41.14 34.71 -8.00
N GLY A 213 -40.59 35.90 -7.69
CA GLY A 213 -41.27 37.00 -7.01
C GLY A 213 -41.78 38.12 -7.92
N GLU A 214 -42.42 37.79 -9.05
CA GLU A 214 -43.19 38.76 -9.84
C GLU A 214 -44.61 38.24 -10.08
N ASP A 215 -45.46 38.32 -9.05
CA ASP A 215 -46.92 38.49 -9.17
C ASP A 215 -47.48 38.91 -7.79
N PRO A 216 -48.13 40.07 -7.65
CA PRO A 216 -48.76 40.46 -6.40
C PRO A 216 -50.18 39.88 -6.36
N LEU A 217 -50.46 38.98 -5.41
CA LEU A 217 -51.68 38.96 -4.58
C LEU A 217 -51.86 37.62 -3.85
N GLU A 218 -52.50 37.72 -2.69
CA GLU A 218 -52.99 36.66 -1.79
C GLU A 218 -51.99 36.06 -0.79
N SER A 219 -52.11 36.64 0.40
CA SER A 219 -51.77 36.10 1.70
C SER A 219 -52.37 34.71 1.95
N GLU A 220 -51.51 33.71 2.07
CA GLU A 220 -51.70 32.61 3.02
C GLU A 220 -50.35 32.24 3.65
N SER A 221 -50.33 32.33 4.98
CA SER A 221 -49.24 31.95 5.86
C SER A 221 -49.01 30.43 5.83
N HIS A 222 -48.33 29.94 4.80
CA HIS A 222 -47.64 28.66 4.88
C HIS A 222 -46.20 28.92 5.31
N SER A 223 -45.98 28.82 6.62
CA SER A 223 -44.67 28.52 7.19
C SER A 223 -44.18 27.20 6.58
N ILE A 224 -43.52 27.29 5.43
CA ILE A 224 -42.69 26.20 4.93
C ILE A 224 -41.60 26.08 5.98
N HIS A 225 -41.77 25.10 6.87
CA HIS A 225 -40.67 24.52 7.62
C HIS A 225 -39.68 24.03 6.56
N ILE A 226 -38.77 24.92 6.15
CA ILE A 226 -37.52 24.51 5.54
C ILE A 226 -36.85 23.80 6.70
N ASP A 227 -37.03 22.48 6.71
CA ASP A 227 -36.22 21.55 7.44
C ASP A 227 -34.79 21.93 7.09
N HIS A 228 -34.20 22.77 7.95
CA HIS A 228 -32.77 22.93 8.04
C HIS A 228 -32.30 21.54 8.44
N LYS A 229 -32.20 20.64 7.46
CA LYS A 229 -31.25 19.53 7.49
C LYS A 229 -29.92 20.22 7.58
N GLU A 230 -29.57 20.57 8.80
CA GLU A 230 -28.27 21.01 9.22
C GLU A 230 -27.34 20.01 8.58
N PHE A 231 -26.57 20.47 7.60
CA PHE A 231 -25.60 19.62 6.96
C PHE A 231 -24.70 19.14 8.06
N ASP A 232 -24.89 17.87 8.43
CA ASP A 232 -24.30 17.30 9.62
C ASP A 232 -22.84 16.95 9.31
N PHE A 233 -22.07 18.01 9.15
CA PHE A 233 -20.64 17.99 8.88
C PHE A 233 -19.93 17.15 9.95
N SER A 234 -20.47 17.16 11.17
CA SER A 234 -20.02 16.33 12.28
C SER A 234 -20.16 14.84 11.97
N GLU A 235 -21.33 14.39 11.50
CA GLU A 235 -21.55 12.98 11.12
C GLU A 235 -20.60 12.51 10.01
N ILE A 236 -20.46 13.32 8.95
CA ILE A 236 -19.57 13.01 7.81
C ILE A 236 -18.11 12.98 8.26
N PHE A 237 -17.71 13.91 9.13
CA PHE A 237 -16.36 13.97 9.67
C PHE A 237 -16.05 12.77 10.57
N VAL A 238 -16.96 12.37 11.45
CA VAL A 238 -16.82 11.20 12.32
C VAL A 238 -16.69 9.93 11.49
N HIS A 239 -17.55 9.74 10.47
CA HIS A 239 -17.46 8.58 9.59
C HIS A 239 -16.12 8.51 8.84
N GLN A 240 -15.63 9.65 8.34
CA GLN A 240 -14.34 9.71 7.64
C GLN A 240 -13.14 9.50 8.59
N LEU A 241 -13.24 9.95 9.84
CA LEU A 241 -12.24 9.70 10.89
C LEU A 241 -12.16 8.21 11.21
N ILE A 242 -13.30 7.53 11.40
CA ILE A 242 -13.34 6.08 11.66
C ILE A 242 -12.69 5.33 10.50
N HIS A 243 -13.05 5.65 9.26
CA HIS A 243 -12.44 5.03 8.07
C HIS A 243 -10.92 5.25 8.02
N THR A 244 -10.44 6.43 8.44
CA THR A 244 -9.00 6.73 8.50
C THR A 244 -8.28 5.86 9.52
N ILE A 245 -8.86 5.73 10.72
CA ILE A 245 -8.31 4.91 11.81
C ILE A 245 -8.32 3.42 11.42
N GLU A 246 -9.44 2.95 10.88
CA GLU A 246 -9.61 1.56 10.43
C GLU A 246 -8.59 1.22 9.33
N PHE A 247 -8.38 2.13 8.37
CA PHE A 247 -7.37 1.94 7.33
C PHE A 247 -5.95 1.83 7.90
N VAL A 248 -5.55 2.76 8.77
CA VAL A 248 -4.19 2.77 9.34
C VAL A 248 -3.94 1.53 10.21
N LEU A 249 -4.85 1.21 11.13
CA LEU A 249 -4.73 0.04 11.99
C LEU A 249 -4.87 -1.27 11.21
N GLY A 250 -5.78 -1.31 10.24
CA GLY A 250 -6.01 -2.45 9.36
C GLY A 250 -4.80 -2.76 8.49
N ALA A 251 -4.13 -1.75 7.93
CA ALA A 251 -2.92 -1.92 7.12
C ALA A 251 -1.77 -2.55 7.94
N VAL A 252 -1.53 -2.07 9.16
CA VAL A 252 -0.51 -2.65 10.07
C VAL A 252 -0.90 -4.06 10.51
N SER A 253 -2.16 -4.27 10.89
CA SER A 253 -2.68 -5.56 11.36
C SER A 253 -2.64 -6.64 10.28
N ASN A 254 -3.06 -6.31 9.06
CA ASN A 254 -3.04 -7.23 7.92
C ASN A 254 -1.61 -7.63 7.56
N THR A 255 -0.68 -6.67 7.56
CA THR A 255 0.73 -6.99 7.31
C THR A 255 1.33 -7.85 8.41
N ALA A 256 1.05 -7.56 9.68
CA ALA A 256 1.50 -8.41 10.80
C ALA A 256 0.90 -9.82 10.70
N SER A 257 -0.34 -9.95 10.24
CA SER A 257 -1.01 -11.23 10.04
C SER A 257 -0.31 -12.10 8.98
N TYR A 258 0.39 -11.52 8.01
CA TYR A 258 1.18 -12.28 7.04
C TYR A 258 2.39 -13.00 7.66
N LEU A 259 2.89 -12.58 8.83
CA LEU A 259 3.90 -13.35 9.57
C LEU A 259 3.41 -14.76 9.93
N ARG A 260 2.08 -14.98 9.99
CA ARG A 260 1.48 -16.30 10.20
C ARG A 260 1.78 -17.27 9.05
N LEU A 261 1.93 -16.79 7.82
CA LEU A 261 2.31 -17.64 6.67
C LEU A 261 3.74 -18.16 6.78
N TRP A 262 4.63 -17.41 7.43
CA TRP A 262 6.01 -17.83 7.66
C TRP A 262 6.16 -18.84 8.81
N ALA A 263 5.22 -18.84 9.76
CA ALA A 263 5.22 -19.75 10.90
C ALA A 263 4.68 -21.18 10.59
N LEU A 264 4.24 -21.44 9.35
CA LEU A 264 3.50 -22.64 8.91
C LEU A 264 4.26 -23.45 7.85
#